data_AF-A0A3D8J2C8-F1
#
_entry.id   AF-A0A3D8J2C8-F1
#
_cell.length_a   1.000
_cell.length_b   1.000
_cell.length_c   1.000
_cell.angle_alpha   90.00
_cell.angle_beta   90.00
_cell.angle_gamma   90.00
#
_symmetry.space_group_name_H-M   'P 1'
#
loop_
_entity.id
_entity.type
_entity.pdbx_description
1 polymer ?
#
loop_
_entity_poly.entity_id
_entity_poly.type
_entity_poly.pdbx_seq_one_letter_code
_entity_poly.pdbx_strand_id
1 'polypeptide(L)'
;MRFNTIICSYLFFSLLSFNGLALLSSEFSHTFSQVFPLLAQDGKIYDIFCLILLGVVLLIICCNSLRISVKARVLSKTFLTFVLLIVFIVVSCLSILFYHICAKILFHYTLSNDNFLESQKIPNLIEWHEYYTSIDFVVALICGLGFIVLPLCYKMFRLHIDIQNHLGKSLFIFKPRLTSTTIALTASAFHPYFSNISSHYINIIFLCSGACLLLYSLQSKKTYGFYEYANMILFAMSILLFLLCGKVMLRADFYNAQLSFYLLAILCWCGEWIENYDILHNKITDKLI
;
A
#
# COMPACT_ATOMS: atom_id res chain seq x y z
N MET A 1 -4.36 19.75 -12.91
CA MET A 1 -3.54 18.86 -12.06
C MET A 1 -4.44 18.30 -10.97
N ARG A 2 -4.33 17.03 -10.60
CA ARG A 2 -5.32 16.38 -9.72
C ARG A 2 -4.91 16.53 -8.26
N PHE A 3 -5.76 17.17 -7.47
CA PHE A 3 -5.53 17.49 -6.05
C PHE A 3 -5.16 16.24 -5.23
N ASN A 4 -5.80 15.10 -5.51
CA ASN A 4 -5.55 13.84 -4.80
C ASN A 4 -4.11 13.32 -5.02
N THR A 5 -3.59 13.43 -6.24
CA THR A 5 -2.21 13.02 -6.56
C THR A 5 -1.19 13.88 -5.82
N ILE A 6 -1.47 15.17 -5.63
CA ILE A 6 -0.61 16.10 -4.91
C ILE A 6 -0.54 15.71 -3.44
N ILE A 7 -1.69 15.56 -2.77
CA ILE A 7 -1.75 15.15 -1.35
C ILE A 7 -1.04 13.82 -1.14
N CYS A 8 -1.34 12.83 -1.98
CA CYS A 8 -0.71 11.51 -1.91
C CYS A 8 0.82 11.57 -2.03
N SER A 9 1.34 12.42 -2.91
CA SER A 9 2.79 12.54 -3.10
C SER A 9 3.45 13.21 -1.89
N TYR A 10 2.80 14.20 -1.26
CA TYR A 10 3.29 14.79 -0.02
C TYR A 10 3.23 13.83 1.17
N LEU A 11 2.15 13.07 1.32
CA LEU A 11 2.06 12.04 2.35
C LEU A 11 3.12 10.96 2.16
N PHE A 12 3.35 10.55 0.90
CA PHE A 12 4.40 9.59 0.56
C PHE A 12 5.79 10.12 0.90
N PHE A 13 6.09 11.35 0.50
CA PHE A 13 7.34 12.01 0.85
C PHE A 13 7.54 12.12 2.38
N SER A 14 6.49 12.50 3.12
CA SER A 14 6.53 12.63 4.57
C SER A 14 6.80 11.28 5.25
N LEU A 15 6.07 10.23 4.85
CA LEU A 15 6.22 8.89 5.42
C LEU A 15 7.60 8.30 5.08
N LEU A 16 8.08 8.49 3.84
CA LEU A 16 9.40 8.05 3.44
C LEU A 16 10.51 8.80 4.18
N SER A 17 10.37 10.12 4.37
CA SER A 17 11.35 10.91 5.12
C SER A 17 11.38 10.50 6.60
N PHE A 18 10.23 10.25 7.21
CA PHE A 18 10.15 9.74 8.58
C PHE A 18 10.86 8.38 8.72
N ASN A 19 10.55 7.42 7.84
CA ASN A 19 11.21 6.12 7.81
C ASN A 19 12.72 6.27 7.53
N GLY A 20 13.09 7.13 6.60
CA GLY A 20 14.48 7.38 6.22
C GLY A 20 15.31 7.91 7.38
N LEU A 21 14.80 8.91 8.10
CA LEU A 21 15.46 9.47 9.28
C LEU A 21 15.56 8.43 10.41
N ALA A 22 14.50 7.66 10.66
CA ALA A 22 14.52 6.60 11.66
C ALA A 22 15.58 5.52 11.33
N LEU A 23 15.64 5.07 10.09
CA LEU A 23 16.59 4.05 9.63
C LEU A 23 18.04 4.55 9.65
N LEU A 24 18.30 5.72 9.06
CA LEU A 24 19.64 6.30 9.01
C LEU A 24 20.16 6.61 10.41
N SER A 25 19.32 7.14 11.30
CA SER A 25 19.73 7.39 12.68
C SER A 25 20.05 6.09 13.42
N SER A 26 19.29 5.02 13.19
CA SER A 26 19.56 3.71 13.79
C SER A 26 20.78 2.99 13.22
N GLU A 27 21.11 3.21 11.95
CA GLU A 27 22.29 2.58 11.33
C GLU A 27 23.58 3.32 11.68
N PHE A 28 23.55 4.67 11.69
CA PHE A 28 24.77 5.49 11.82
C PHE A 28 25.03 6.06 13.21
N SER A 29 24.05 6.08 14.13
CA SER A 29 24.25 6.58 15.49
C SER A 29 24.12 5.47 16.52
N HIS A 30 25.18 5.25 17.30
CA HIS A 30 25.17 4.31 18.41
C HIS A 30 24.14 4.69 19.49
N THR A 31 23.94 6.00 19.74
CA THR A 31 22.97 6.49 20.71
C THR A 31 21.52 6.23 20.25
N PHE A 32 21.28 6.29 18.94
CA PHE A 32 19.94 6.14 18.35
C PHE A 32 19.74 4.80 17.65
N SER A 33 20.58 3.80 17.94
CA SER A 33 20.56 2.49 17.27
C SER A 33 19.25 1.72 17.43
N GLN A 34 18.47 2.08 18.44
CA GLN A 34 17.19 1.46 18.77
C GLN A 34 15.97 2.27 18.29
N VAL A 35 16.16 3.45 17.67
CA VAL A 35 15.04 4.31 17.27
C VAL A 35 14.09 3.58 16.32
N PHE A 36 14.58 3.06 15.20
CA PHE A 36 13.74 2.33 14.26
C PHE A 36 13.14 1.04 14.86
N PRO A 37 13.91 0.15 15.52
CA PRO A 37 13.34 -1.01 16.21
C PRO A 37 12.21 -0.66 17.19
N LEU A 38 12.38 0.40 17.99
CA LEU A 38 11.40 0.82 18.98
C LEU A 38 10.14 1.41 18.35
N LEU A 39 10.26 2.10 17.21
CA LEU A 39 9.11 2.57 16.45
C LEU A 39 8.33 1.41 15.81
N ALA A 40 9.06 0.40 15.31
CA ALA A 40 8.59 -0.75 14.54
C ALA A 40 7.95 -1.85 15.38
N GLN A 41 8.29 -1.94 16.66
CA GLN A 41 7.74 -2.92 17.59
C GLN A 41 6.20 -2.87 17.66
N ASP A 42 5.58 -4.03 17.83
CA ASP A 42 4.12 -4.16 17.97
C ASP A 42 3.58 -3.28 19.12
N GLY A 43 2.46 -2.63 18.86
CA GLY A 43 1.78 -1.70 19.77
C GLY A 43 2.40 -0.30 19.84
N LYS A 44 3.37 0.04 18.97
CA LYS A 44 4.07 1.34 18.97
C LYS A 44 3.64 2.24 17.82
N ILE A 45 4.51 3.19 17.45
CA ILE A 45 4.17 4.34 16.61
C ILE A 45 3.72 3.93 15.20
N TYR A 46 4.34 2.92 14.58
CA TYR A 46 3.88 2.49 13.25
C TYR A 46 2.48 1.86 13.29
N ASP A 47 2.11 1.13 14.34
CA ASP A 47 0.74 0.61 14.48
C ASP A 47 -0.28 1.73 14.66
N ILE A 48 0.07 2.78 15.40
CA ILE A 48 -0.76 3.99 15.52
C ILE A 48 -0.91 4.68 14.15
N PHE A 49 0.17 4.79 13.36
CA PHE A 49 0.09 5.33 12.00
C PHE A 49 -0.79 4.47 11.10
N CYS A 50 -0.65 3.14 11.16
CA CYS A 50 -1.49 2.22 10.41
C CYS A 50 -2.96 2.36 10.81
N LEU A 51 -3.26 2.49 12.11
CA LEU A 51 -4.63 2.67 12.60
C LEU A 51 -5.25 3.98 12.09
N ILE A 52 -4.50 5.09 12.16
CA ILE A 52 -4.95 6.39 11.65
C ILE A 52 -5.19 6.30 10.14
N LEU A 53 -4.23 5.79 9.37
CA LEU A 53 -4.37 5.63 7.92
C LEU A 53 -5.57 4.76 7.57
N LEU A 54 -5.76 3.64 8.25
CA LEU A 54 -6.87 2.73 8.02
C LEU A 54 -8.22 3.37 8.34
N GLY A 55 -8.32 4.14 9.43
CA GLY A 55 -9.51 4.92 9.74
C GLY A 55 -9.86 5.93 8.64
N VAL A 56 -8.86 6.63 8.11
CA VAL A 56 -9.05 7.56 6.97
C VAL A 56 -9.44 6.80 5.70
N VAL A 57 -8.84 5.65 5.42
CA VAL A 57 -9.20 4.80 4.27
C VAL A 57 -10.67 4.39 4.35
N LEU A 58 -11.11 3.86 5.50
CA LEU A 58 -12.51 3.44 5.71
C LEU A 58 -13.47 4.62 5.52
N LEU A 59 -13.13 5.79 6.05
CA LEU A 59 -13.93 7.01 5.86
C LEU A 59 -14.03 7.41 4.38
N ILE A 60 -12.91 7.41 3.64
CA ILE A 60 -12.90 7.74 2.21
C ILE A 60 -13.69 6.73 1.39
N ILE A 61 -13.58 5.43 1.69
CA ILE A 61 -14.36 4.38 1.01
C ILE A 61 -15.86 4.62 1.22
N CYS A 62 -16.29 4.89 2.46
CA CYS A 62 -17.68 5.20 2.76
C CYS A 62 -18.16 6.44 2.00
N CYS A 63 -17.41 7.54 2.04
CA CYS A 63 -17.75 8.77 1.34
C CYS A 63 -17.81 8.57 -0.19
N ASN A 64 -16.84 7.88 -0.78
CA ASN A 64 -16.77 7.66 -2.22
C ASN A 64 -17.85 6.68 -2.68
N SER A 65 -18.14 5.63 -1.90
CA SER A 65 -19.24 4.71 -2.19
C SER A 65 -20.59 5.43 -2.23
N LEU A 66 -20.87 6.31 -1.26
CA LEU A 66 -22.09 7.12 -1.26
C LEU A 66 -22.16 8.05 -2.47
N ARG A 67 -21.06 8.76 -2.79
CA ARG A 67 -21.00 9.67 -3.95
C ARG A 67 -21.22 8.94 -5.27
N ILE A 68 -20.54 7.80 -5.45
CA ILE A 68 -20.71 6.96 -6.65
C ILE A 68 -22.14 6.43 -6.70
N SER A 69 -22.72 6.00 -5.57
CA SER A 69 -24.09 5.49 -5.53
C SER A 69 -25.13 6.54 -5.94
N VAL A 70 -24.94 7.80 -5.56
CA VAL A 70 -25.83 8.90 -5.97
C VAL A 70 -25.70 9.17 -7.47
N LYS A 71 -24.47 9.28 -8.00
CA LYS A 71 -24.22 9.57 -9.43
C LYS A 71 -24.56 8.40 -10.35
N ALA A 72 -24.29 7.16 -9.93
CA ALA A 72 -24.42 5.94 -10.73
C ALA A 72 -25.86 5.49 -10.97
N ARG A 73 -26.86 6.07 -10.28
CA ARG A 73 -28.29 5.82 -10.56
C ARG A 73 -28.65 6.08 -12.03
N VAL A 74 -27.89 6.93 -12.71
CA VAL A 74 -28.09 7.29 -14.12
C VAL A 74 -27.52 6.25 -15.09
N LEU A 75 -26.48 5.50 -14.73
CA LEU A 75 -25.76 4.62 -15.68
C LEU A 75 -26.37 3.23 -15.87
N SER A 76 -26.74 2.55 -14.77
CA SER A 76 -27.42 1.23 -14.74
C SER A 76 -27.46 0.68 -13.31
N LYS A 77 -28.56 0.03 -12.91
CA LYS A 77 -28.69 -0.66 -11.62
C LYS A 77 -27.69 -1.82 -11.46
N THR A 78 -27.46 -2.61 -12.50
CA THR A 78 -26.56 -3.78 -12.46
C THR A 78 -25.10 -3.37 -12.21
N PHE A 79 -24.66 -2.28 -12.84
CA PHE A 79 -23.33 -1.72 -12.62
C PHE A 79 -23.13 -1.27 -11.16
N LEU A 80 -24.13 -0.60 -10.58
CA LEU A 80 -24.09 -0.18 -9.18
C LEU A 80 -23.95 -1.38 -8.23
N THR A 81 -24.66 -2.48 -8.48
CA THR A 81 -24.55 -3.71 -7.68
C THR A 81 -23.12 -4.25 -7.67
N PHE A 82 -22.43 -4.29 -8.83
CA PHE A 82 -21.04 -4.74 -8.89
C PHE A 82 -20.09 -3.83 -8.12
N VAL A 83 -20.27 -2.51 -8.23
CA VAL A 83 -19.45 -1.54 -7.47
C VAL A 83 -19.64 -1.72 -5.97
N LEU A 84 -20.88 -1.84 -5.50
CA LEU A 84 -21.19 -2.04 -4.08
C LEU A 84 -20.66 -3.38 -3.56
N LEU A 85 -20.71 -4.44 -4.36
CA LEU A 85 -20.13 -5.74 -4.00
C LEU A 85 -18.62 -5.65 -3.79
N ILE A 86 -17.90 -5.00 -4.71
CA ILE A 86 -16.45 -4.80 -4.58
C ILE A 86 -16.13 -3.96 -3.35
N VAL A 87 -16.86 -2.86 -3.14
CA VAL A 87 -16.69 -2.02 -1.94
C VAL A 87 -16.94 -2.82 -0.67
N PHE A 88 -17.99 -3.64 -0.61
CA PHE A 88 -18.29 -4.48 0.54
C PHE A 88 -17.12 -5.43 0.87
N ILE A 89 -16.61 -6.14 -0.14
CA ILE A 89 -15.45 -7.05 0.03
C ILE A 89 -14.24 -6.28 0.58
N VAL A 90 -13.91 -5.12 0.00
CA VAL A 90 -12.78 -4.29 0.44
C VAL A 90 -12.97 -3.82 1.88
N VAL A 91 -14.16 -3.33 2.25
CA VAL A 91 -14.46 -2.88 3.62
C VAL A 91 -14.35 -4.05 4.60
N SER A 92 -14.85 -5.24 4.26
CA SER A 92 -14.73 -6.43 5.11
C SER A 92 -13.26 -6.80 5.36
N CYS A 93 -12.43 -6.84 4.32
CA CYS A 93 -11.00 -7.11 4.45
C CYS A 93 -10.30 -6.06 5.34
N LEU A 94 -10.59 -4.78 5.12
CA LEU A 94 -10.00 -3.69 5.91
C LEU A 94 -10.49 -3.67 7.36
N SER A 95 -11.72 -4.09 7.62
CA SER A 95 -12.26 -4.22 8.99
C SER A 95 -11.58 -5.34 9.76
N ILE A 96 -11.27 -6.46 9.10
CA ILE A 96 -10.47 -7.55 9.70
C ILE A 96 -9.07 -7.04 10.04
N LEU A 97 -8.43 -6.31 9.12
CA LEU A 97 -7.12 -5.71 9.36
C LEU A 97 -7.17 -4.69 10.52
N PHE A 98 -8.23 -3.89 10.60
CA PHE A 98 -8.43 -2.92 11.69
C PHE A 98 -8.52 -3.63 13.03
N TYR A 99 -9.32 -4.69 13.11
CA TYR A 99 -9.42 -5.51 14.32
C TYR A 99 -8.08 -6.12 14.72
N HIS A 100 -7.31 -6.64 13.74
CA HIS A 100 -5.97 -7.20 13.99
C HIS A 100 -5.00 -6.18 14.59
N ILE A 101 -4.92 -4.97 14.02
CA ILE A 101 -4.03 -3.91 14.52
C ILE A 101 -4.49 -3.43 15.90
N CYS A 102 -5.81 -3.23 16.10
CA CYS A 102 -6.36 -2.89 17.40
C CYS A 102 -6.03 -3.94 18.45
N ALA A 103 -6.15 -5.22 18.11
CA ALA A 103 -5.78 -6.32 18.99
C ALA A 103 -4.30 -6.26 19.36
N LYS A 104 -3.38 -6.07 18.38
CA LYS A 104 -1.94 -5.90 18.67
C LYS A 104 -1.67 -4.79 19.69
N ILE A 105 -2.26 -3.61 19.50
CA ILE A 105 -2.08 -2.46 20.40
C ILE A 105 -2.63 -2.76 21.80
N LEU A 106 -3.84 -3.31 21.88
CA LEU A 106 -4.50 -3.61 23.15
C LEU A 106 -3.76 -4.71 23.94
N PHE A 107 -3.39 -5.81 23.28
CA PHE A 107 -2.68 -6.93 23.90
C PHE A 107 -1.28 -6.52 24.38
N HIS A 108 -0.56 -5.70 23.60
CA HIS A 108 0.74 -5.19 24.03
C HIS A 108 0.63 -4.35 25.31
N TYR A 109 -0.40 -3.50 25.42
CA TYR A 109 -0.64 -2.69 26.61
C TYR A 109 -0.98 -3.55 27.85
N THR A 110 -1.72 -4.64 27.67
CA THR A 110 -2.03 -5.57 28.76
C THR A 110 -0.81 -6.38 29.22
N LEU A 111 0.02 -6.87 28.29
CA LEU A 111 1.18 -7.70 28.63
C LEU A 111 2.32 -6.88 29.26
N SER A 112 2.49 -5.62 28.82
CA SER A 112 3.52 -4.72 29.38
C SER A 112 3.29 -4.34 30.84
N ASN A 113 2.04 -4.43 31.32
CA ASN A 113 1.72 -4.18 32.72
C ASN A 113 1.98 -5.38 33.63
N ASP A 114 1.99 -6.61 33.10
CA ASP A 114 2.06 -7.82 33.92
C ASP A 114 3.41 -8.54 33.90
N ASN A 115 4.28 -8.42 32.87
CA ASN A 115 5.59 -9.10 32.88
C ASN A 115 6.65 -8.43 31.98
N PHE A 116 7.47 -7.53 32.56
CA PHE A 116 8.65 -6.95 31.90
C PHE A 116 9.89 -7.88 31.94
N LEU A 117 9.79 -9.08 32.51
CA LEU A 117 10.94 -9.94 32.82
C LEU A 117 11.14 -11.19 31.93
N GLU A 118 10.21 -11.56 31.04
CA GLU A 118 10.30 -12.84 30.30
C GLU A 118 10.51 -12.76 28.78
N SER A 119 10.49 -11.57 28.16
CA SER A 119 10.52 -11.48 26.68
C SER A 119 11.92 -11.43 26.04
N GLN A 120 13.00 -11.67 26.79
CA GLN A 120 14.34 -11.92 26.21
C GLN A 120 14.52 -13.38 25.71
N LYS A 121 13.47 -13.99 25.16
CA LYS A 121 13.64 -15.23 24.39
C LYS A 121 14.13 -14.87 22.98
N ILE A 122 15.43 -15.10 22.80
CA ILE A 122 16.20 -15.27 21.57
C ILE A 122 15.31 -15.43 20.32
N PRO A 123 15.35 -14.50 19.33
CA PRO A 123 14.51 -14.52 18.15
C PRO A 123 15.14 -15.44 17.09
N ASN A 124 15.23 -16.73 17.36
CA ASN A 124 15.75 -17.68 16.39
C ASN A 124 14.64 -18.66 16.01
N LEU A 125 14.21 -18.55 14.76
CA LEU A 125 13.14 -19.29 14.08
C LEU A 125 11.71 -18.88 14.47
N ILE A 126 11.25 -17.74 13.96
CA ILE A 126 9.87 -17.65 13.48
C ILE A 126 9.76 -18.70 12.37
N GLU A 127 9.06 -19.78 12.67
CA GLU A 127 8.92 -20.90 11.75
C GLU A 127 8.16 -20.44 10.51
N TRP A 128 8.73 -20.76 9.36
CA TRP A 128 8.18 -20.65 8.01
C TRP A 128 6.65 -20.61 7.90
N HIS A 129 5.98 -21.49 8.64
CA HIS A 129 4.54 -21.68 8.61
C HIS A 129 3.74 -20.51 9.23
N GLU A 130 4.26 -19.86 10.26
CA GLU A 130 3.58 -18.76 10.97
C GLU A 130 3.50 -17.50 10.10
N TYR A 131 4.52 -17.25 9.27
CA TYR A 131 4.51 -16.08 8.40
C TYR A 131 3.57 -16.25 7.18
N TYR A 132 3.55 -17.42 6.54
CA TYR A 132 2.65 -17.65 5.39
C TYR A 132 1.17 -17.63 5.78
N THR A 133 0.87 -17.91 7.05
CA THR A 133 -0.48 -17.82 7.62
C THR A 133 -0.76 -16.44 8.23
N SER A 134 0.24 -15.55 8.28
CA SER A 134 0.08 -14.20 8.82
C SER A 134 -0.80 -13.32 7.92
N ILE A 135 -1.58 -12.45 8.57
CA ILE A 135 -2.38 -11.41 7.91
C ILE A 135 -1.46 -10.46 7.11
N ASP A 136 -0.26 -10.18 7.61
CA ASP A 136 0.70 -9.27 6.98
C ASP A 136 1.15 -9.80 5.62
N PHE A 137 1.41 -11.10 5.50
CA PHE A 137 1.72 -11.73 4.21
C PHE A 137 0.55 -11.65 3.22
N VAL A 138 -0.68 -11.92 3.69
CA VAL A 138 -1.88 -11.86 2.84
C VAL A 138 -2.08 -10.43 2.31
N VAL A 139 -1.91 -9.41 3.17
CA VAL A 139 -1.97 -8.00 2.75
C VAL A 139 -0.90 -7.69 1.71
N ALA A 140 0.34 -8.10 1.94
CA ALA A 140 1.44 -7.89 1.00
C ALA A 140 1.17 -8.56 -0.36
N LEU A 141 0.62 -9.77 -0.36
CA LEU A 141 0.28 -10.51 -1.58
C LEU A 141 -0.87 -9.86 -2.35
N ILE A 142 -1.95 -9.49 -1.67
CA ILE A 142 -3.08 -8.76 -2.29
C ILE A 142 -2.58 -7.43 -2.87
N CYS A 143 -1.75 -6.70 -2.13
CA CYS A 143 -1.23 -5.43 -2.60
C CYS A 143 -0.24 -5.58 -3.75
N GLY A 144 0.66 -6.58 -3.70
CA GLY A 144 1.60 -6.87 -4.79
C GLY A 144 0.88 -7.22 -6.09
N LEU A 145 -0.13 -8.11 -6.03
CA LEU A 145 -0.90 -8.48 -7.22
C LEU A 145 -1.77 -7.31 -7.71
N GLY A 146 -2.52 -6.66 -6.80
CA GLY A 146 -3.52 -5.65 -7.13
C GLY A 146 -2.94 -4.28 -7.52
N PHE A 147 -1.89 -3.81 -6.85
CA PHE A 147 -1.31 -2.48 -7.05
C PHE A 147 -0.04 -2.46 -7.90
N ILE A 148 0.69 -3.58 -8.00
CA ILE A 148 1.95 -3.64 -8.75
C ILE A 148 1.73 -4.38 -10.06
N VAL A 149 1.47 -5.69 -9.99
CA VAL A 149 1.43 -6.55 -11.18
C VAL A 149 0.30 -6.18 -12.11
N LEU A 150 -0.94 -6.17 -11.62
CA LEU A 150 -2.13 -5.96 -12.45
C LEU A 150 -2.12 -4.62 -13.23
N PRO A 151 -1.90 -3.44 -12.61
CA PRO A 151 -1.94 -2.18 -13.34
C PRO A 151 -0.78 -2.01 -14.32
N LEU A 152 0.40 -2.52 -13.98
CA LEU A 152 1.58 -2.41 -14.83
C LEU A 152 1.52 -3.39 -16.01
N CYS A 153 1.08 -4.65 -15.79
CA CYS A 153 0.82 -5.61 -16.87
C CYS A 153 -0.24 -5.07 -17.84
N TYR A 154 -1.32 -4.51 -17.30
CA TYR A 154 -2.37 -3.89 -18.11
C TYR A 154 -1.81 -2.80 -19.03
N LYS A 155 -0.86 -2.01 -18.54
CA LYS A 155 -0.19 -0.96 -19.30
C LYS A 155 0.84 -1.51 -20.30
N MET A 156 1.58 -2.55 -19.91
CA MET A 156 2.59 -3.20 -20.77
C MET A 156 1.97 -3.84 -22.00
N PHE A 157 0.93 -4.65 -21.81
CA PHE A 157 0.23 -5.36 -22.88
C PHE A 157 -0.77 -4.49 -23.64
N ARG A 158 -0.88 -3.20 -23.28
CA ARG A 158 -1.85 -2.26 -23.87
C ARG A 158 -3.28 -2.82 -23.90
N LEU A 159 -3.65 -3.58 -22.86
CA LEU A 159 -4.98 -4.16 -22.77
C LEU A 159 -6.00 -3.02 -22.78
N HIS A 160 -7.08 -3.18 -23.52
CA HIS A 160 -8.18 -2.21 -23.54
C HIS A 160 -9.32 -2.75 -22.68
N ILE A 161 -9.66 -2.03 -21.61
CA ILE A 161 -10.82 -2.31 -20.77
C ILE A 161 -12.01 -2.02 -21.65
N ASP A 162 -12.81 -3.04 -21.89
CA ASP A 162 -14.06 -2.90 -22.60
C ASP A 162 -15.06 -2.15 -21.70
N ILE A 163 -15.27 -0.87 -22.02
CA ILE A 163 -16.18 0.02 -21.31
C ILE A 163 -17.66 -0.33 -21.61
N GLN A 164 -17.95 -1.18 -22.60
CA GLN A 164 -19.32 -1.60 -22.89
C GLN A 164 -19.84 -2.53 -21.79
N ASN A 165 -18.98 -3.45 -21.33
CA ASN A 165 -19.31 -4.42 -20.29
C ASN A 165 -19.37 -3.79 -18.88
N HIS A 166 -20.33 -4.24 -18.06
CA HIS A 166 -20.50 -3.76 -16.67
C HIS A 166 -19.27 -4.02 -15.80
N LEU A 167 -18.64 -5.18 -15.95
CA LEU A 167 -17.38 -5.50 -15.26
C LEU A 167 -16.25 -4.58 -15.71
N GLY A 168 -16.15 -4.27 -17.00
CA GLY A 168 -15.12 -3.36 -17.50
C GLY A 168 -15.31 -1.93 -16.99
N LYS A 169 -16.56 -1.44 -16.89
CA LYS A 169 -16.87 -0.16 -16.23
C LYS A 169 -16.38 -0.13 -14.77
N SER A 170 -16.63 -1.19 -14.00
CA SER A 170 -16.17 -1.30 -12.62
C SER A 170 -14.63 -1.37 -12.54
N LEU A 171 -13.99 -2.22 -13.36
CA LEU A 171 -12.53 -2.33 -13.41
C LEU A 171 -11.85 -1.01 -13.80
N PHE A 172 -12.50 -0.20 -14.64
CA PHE A 172 -11.99 1.13 -14.98
C PHE A 172 -11.97 2.08 -13.77
N ILE A 173 -13.00 2.03 -12.91
CA ILE A 173 -13.09 2.86 -11.70
C ILE A 173 -12.03 2.45 -10.69
N PHE A 174 -11.89 1.14 -10.46
CA PHE A 174 -10.96 0.57 -9.49
C PHE A 174 -9.53 0.43 -10.02
N LYS A 175 -9.22 0.96 -11.20
CA LYS A 175 -7.86 0.90 -11.74
C LYS A 175 -6.92 1.82 -10.94
N PRO A 176 -5.85 1.31 -10.30
CA PRO A 176 -4.88 2.16 -9.61
C PRO A 176 -3.99 2.90 -10.61
N ARG A 177 -3.55 4.10 -10.23
CA ARG A 177 -2.61 4.91 -11.02
C ARG A 177 -1.17 4.64 -10.64
N LEU A 178 -0.28 5.29 -11.40
CA LEU A 178 1.16 5.15 -11.20
C LEU A 178 1.59 5.58 -9.79
N THR A 179 1.01 6.62 -9.20
CA THR A 179 1.36 7.05 -7.84
C THR A 179 1.07 5.97 -6.79
N SER A 180 -0.14 5.40 -6.77
CA SER A 180 -0.48 4.30 -5.84
C SER A 180 0.37 3.05 -6.11
N THR A 181 0.64 2.73 -7.38
CA THR A 181 1.59 1.67 -7.76
C THR A 181 3.01 1.91 -7.25
N THR A 182 3.55 3.11 -7.38
CA THR A 182 4.91 3.45 -6.92
C THR A 182 5.03 3.41 -5.39
N ILE A 183 3.98 3.84 -4.67
CA ILE A 183 3.93 3.73 -3.21
C ILE A 183 3.87 2.25 -2.79
N ALA A 184 3.05 1.42 -3.45
CA ALA A 184 3.00 -0.02 -3.19
C ALA A 184 4.34 -0.72 -3.50
N LEU A 185 5.02 -0.32 -4.58
CA LEU A 185 6.37 -0.79 -4.88
C LEU A 185 7.39 -0.41 -3.81
N THR A 186 7.26 0.80 -3.26
CA THR A 186 8.08 1.24 -2.13
C THR A 186 7.81 0.39 -0.89
N ALA A 187 6.55 0.03 -0.62
CA ALA A 187 6.21 -0.90 0.45
C ALA A 187 6.88 -2.27 0.26
N SER A 188 6.93 -2.79 -0.96
CA SER A 188 7.65 -4.04 -1.25
C SER A 188 9.17 -3.88 -1.03
N ALA A 189 9.76 -2.72 -1.38
CA ALA A 189 11.17 -2.44 -1.14
C ALA A 189 11.58 -2.44 0.35
N PHE A 190 10.63 -2.21 1.26
CA PHE A 190 10.85 -2.24 2.72
C PHE A 190 10.85 -3.65 3.32
N HIS A 191 10.76 -4.70 2.51
CA HIS A 191 10.84 -6.09 2.97
C HIS A 191 12.31 -6.51 3.26
N PRO A 192 12.61 -7.28 4.33
CA PRO A 192 13.95 -7.67 4.75
C PRO A 192 14.51 -8.78 3.86
N TYR A 193 14.96 -8.43 2.67
CA TYR A 193 15.49 -9.40 1.71
C TYR A 193 16.68 -10.22 2.21
N PHE A 194 17.36 -9.75 3.25
CA PHE A 194 18.48 -10.45 3.89
C PHE A 194 18.07 -11.41 5.00
N SER A 195 16.78 -11.48 5.34
CA SER A 195 16.27 -12.39 6.36
C SER A 195 16.13 -13.81 5.81
N ASN A 196 16.22 -14.81 6.68
CA ASN A 196 15.99 -16.21 6.32
C ASN A 196 14.49 -16.52 6.09
N ILE A 197 13.67 -15.57 5.60
CA ILE A 197 12.23 -15.75 5.37
C ILE A 197 11.96 -15.77 3.85
N SER A 198 11.80 -16.93 3.22
CA SER A 198 11.30 -17.34 1.90
C SER A 198 10.19 -16.47 1.31
N SER A 199 9.42 -15.73 2.11
CA SER A 199 8.56 -14.69 1.54
C SER A 199 9.36 -13.58 0.84
N HIS A 200 10.66 -13.46 1.14
CA HIS A 200 11.60 -12.62 0.42
C HIS A 200 11.63 -12.95 -1.07
N TYR A 201 11.49 -14.21 -1.47
CA TYR A 201 11.43 -14.58 -2.89
C TYR A 201 10.18 -14.03 -3.58
N ILE A 202 9.03 -14.04 -2.91
CA ILE A 202 7.79 -13.50 -3.48
C ILE A 202 7.89 -11.97 -3.56
N ASN A 203 8.33 -11.32 -2.48
CA ASN A 203 8.49 -9.88 -2.44
C ASN A 203 9.58 -9.37 -3.39
N ILE A 204 10.65 -10.13 -3.63
CA ILE A 204 11.73 -9.73 -4.56
C ILE A 204 11.25 -9.88 -6.00
N ILE A 205 10.44 -10.91 -6.30
CA ILE A 205 9.79 -11.04 -7.60
C ILE A 205 8.87 -9.84 -7.82
N PHE A 206 8.04 -9.44 -6.84
CA PHE A 206 7.20 -8.26 -6.99
C PHE A 206 8.00 -6.96 -7.18
N LEU A 207 9.07 -6.76 -6.39
CA LEU A 207 9.93 -5.58 -6.51
C LEU A 207 10.63 -5.53 -7.88
N CYS A 208 11.30 -6.61 -8.27
CA CYS A 208 12.05 -6.66 -9.53
C CYS A 208 11.12 -6.60 -10.75
N SER A 209 10.06 -7.41 -10.78
CA SER A 209 9.11 -7.39 -11.90
C SER A 209 8.40 -6.05 -12.00
N GLY A 210 7.95 -5.48 -10.88
CA GLY A 210 7.30 -4.18 -10.87
C GLY A 210 8.23 -3.03 -11.23
N ALA A 211 9.50 -3.04 -10.79
CA ALA A 211 10.50 -2.07 -11.22
C ALA A 211 10.77 -2.16 -12.73
N CYS A 212 10.97 -3.37 -13.27
CA CYS A 212 11.13 -3.59 -14.71
C CYS A 212 9.91 -3.10 -15.51
N LEU A 213 8.71 -3.42 -15.05
CA LEU A 213 7.48 -2.97 -15.70
C LEU A 213 7.28 -1.45 -15.61
N LEU A 214 7.66 -0.84 -14.48
CA LEU A 214 7.60 0.61 -14.29
C LEU A 214 8.57 1.33 -15.24
N LEU A 215 9.82 0.84 -15.35
CA LEU A 215 10.82 1.31 -16.31
C LEU A 215 10.37 1.13 -17.77
N TYR A 216 9.81 -0.03 -18.12
CA TYR A 216 9.22 -0.23 -19.44
C TYR A 216 8.10 0.78 -19.71
N SER A 217 7.28 1.05 -18.70
CA SER A 217 6.19 2.00 -18.83
C SER A 217 6.69 3.42 -19.11
N LEU A 218 7.88 3.80 -18.63
CA LEU A 218 8.52 5.09 -18.91
C LEU A 218 8.87 5.28 -20.39
N GLN A 219 9.14 4.20 -21.13
CA GLN A 219 9.46 4.26 -22.57
C GLN A 219 8.24 4.61 -23.43
N SER A 220 7.03 4.45 -22.90
CA SER A 220 5.81 4.89 -23.57
C SER A 220 5.73 6.42 -23.53
N LYS A 221 5.77 7.06 -24.71
CA LYS A 221 5.81 8.54 -24.93
C LYS A 221 4.65 9.36 -24.33
N LYS A 222 3.85 8.81 -23.43
CA LYS A 222 2.82 9.57 -22.69
C LYS A 222 3.47 10.28 -21.50
N THR A 223 3.39 11.61 -21.52
CA THR A 223 3.93 12.52 -20.52
C THR A 223 3.37 12.22 -19.13
N TYR A 224 4.18 11.62 -18.25
CA TYR A 224 3.92 11.62 -16.81
C TYR A 224 3.98 13.05 -16.27
N GLY A 225 3.20 13.34 -15.23
CA GLY A 225 3.30 14.60 -14.52
C GLY A 225 4.54 14.66 -13.64
N PHE A 226 4.82 15.87 -13.12
CA PHE A 226 5.94 16.12 -12.22
C PHE A 226 5.92 15.21 -10.98
N TYR A 227 4.76 15.04 -10.34
CA TYR A 227 4.65 14.24 -9.12
C TYR A 227 4.89 12.75 -9.35
N GLU A 228 4.48 12.22 -10.51
CA GLU A 228 4.79 10.84 -10.86
C GLU A 228 6.30 10.62 -10.97
N TYR A 229 7.04 11.54 -11.61
CA TYR A 229 8.50 11.48 -11.66
C TYR A 229 9.14 11.64 -10.28
N ALA A 230 8.67 12.60 -9.47
CA ALA A 230 9.16 12.78 -8.11
C ALA A 230 8.97 11.50 -7.28
N ASN A 231 7.80 10.86 -7.35
CA ASN A 231 7.52 9.62 -6.63
C ASN A 231 8.42 8.46 -7.11
N MET A 232 8.76 8.40 -8.41
CA MET A 232 9.69 7.40 -8.94
C MET A 232 11.13 7.63 -8.42
N ILE A 233 11.56 8.89 -8.29
CA ILE A 233 12.85 9.21 -7.66
C ILE A 233 12.85 8.81 -6.19
N LEU A 234 11.77 9.11 -5.45
CA LEU A 234 11.61 8.71 -4.05
C LEU A 234 11.64 7.18 -3.88
N PHE A 235 11.01 6.44 -4.80
CA PHE A 235 11.11 4.98 -4.83
C PHE A 235 12.56 4.51 -5.05
N ALA A 236 13.29 5.09 -6.00
CA ALA A 236 14.70 4.76 -6.20
C ALA A 236 15.54 5.06 -4.93
N MET A 237 15.28 6.19 -4.27
CA MET A 237 15.90 6.52 -2.99
C MET A 237 15.54 5.52 -1.88
N SER A 238 14.30 5.04 -1.82
CA SER A 238 13.90 4.03 -0.82
C SER A 238 14.65 2.70 -0.98
N ILE A 239 14.94 2.28 -2.22
CA ILE A 239 15.75 1.08 -2.47
C ILE A 239 17.17 1.30 -1.93
N LEU A 240 17.78 2.44 -2.24
CA LEU A 240 19.13 2.76 -1.77
C LEU A 240 19.19 2.84 -0.24
N LEU A 241 18.20 3.48 0.38
CA LEU A 241 18.07 3.60 1.83
C LEU A 241 17.99 2.22 2.49
N PHE A 242 17.15 1.33 1.94
CA PHE A 242 17.01 -0.03 2.44
C PHE A 242 18.31 -0.83 2.32
N LEU A 243 18.97 -0.77 1.15
CA LEU A 243 20.26 -1.44 0.93
C LEU A 243 21.33 -0.96 1.92
N LEU A 244 21.32 0.33 2.25
CA LEU A 244 22.26 0.91 3.21
C LEU A 244 21.96 0.50 4.66
N CYS A 245 20.68 0.38 5.03
CA CYS A 245 20.22 0.12 6.40
C CYS A 245 19.84 -1.35 6.65
N GLY A 246 20.41 -2.28 5.88
CA GLY A 246 20.04 -3.70 5.94
C GLY A 246 20.24 -4.35 7.31
N LYS A 247 21.24 -3.90 8.10
CA LYS A 247 21.51 -4.45 9.44
C LYS A 247 20.42 -4.06 10.44
N VAL A 248 19.97 -2.81 10.44
CA VAL A 248 18.85 -2.36 11.28
C VAL A 248 17.57 -3.11 10.89
N MET A 249 17.32 -3.28 9.60
CA MET A 249 16.13 -4.00 9.10
C MET A 249 16.07 -5.46 9.54
N LEU A 250 17.23 -6.12 9.69
CA LEU A 250 17.29 -7.49 10.19
C LEU A 250 17.00 -7.63 11.68
N ARG A 251 17.15 -6.54 12.45
CA ARG A 251 16.96 -6.54 13.91
C ARG A 251 15.57 -6.06 14.33
N ALA A 252 14.81 -5.44 13.43
CA ALA A 252 13.56 -4.76 13.74
C ALA A 252 12.35 -5.46 13.08
N ASP A 253 11.18 -5.31 13.68
CA ASP A 253 9.89 -5.76 13.12
C ASP A 253 9.39 -4.80 12.04
N PHE A 254 10.01 -4.83 10.88
CA PHE A 254 9.76 -3.92 9.74
C PHE A 254 8.33 -4.03 9.15
N TYR A 255 7.54 -5.06 9.50
CA TYR A 255 6.21 -5.30 8.93
C TYR A 255 5.27 -4.12 9.12
N ASN A 256 5.30 -3.48 10.29
CA ASN A 256 4.43 -2.35 10.60
C ASN A 256 4.79 -1.11 9.75
N ALA A 257 6.09 -0.89 9.51
CA ALA A 257 6.57 0.15 8.60
C ALA A 257 6.17 -0.16 7.14
N GLN A 258 6.35 -1.39 6.68
CA GLN A 258 5.90 -1.84 5.35
C GLN A 258 4.38 -1.68 5.18
N LEU A 259 3.58 -2.08 6.19
CA LEU A 259 2.13 -1.97 6.19
C LEU A 259 1.67 -0.52 6.06
N SER A 260 2.36 0.43 6.71
CA SER A 260 2.02 1.85 6.60
C SER A 260 2.10 2.36 5.15
N PHE A 261 3.07 1.90 4.35
CA PHE A 261 3.15 2.22 2.93
C PHE A 261 2.04 1.54 2.10
N TYR A 262 1.70 0.28 2.39
CA TYR A 262 0.58 -0.38 1.73
C TYR A 262 -0.75 0.33 2.02
N LEU A 263 -1.00 0.73 3.27
CA LEU A 263 -2.18 1.50 3.64
C LEU A 263 -2.22 2.87 2.96
N LEU A 264 -1.06 3.53 2.82
CA LEU A 264 -0.97 4.76 2.04
C LEU A 264 -1.28 4.54 0.55
N ALA A 265 -0.81 3.44 -0.05
CA ALA A 265 -1.14 3.09 -1.42
C ALA A 265 -2.65 2.85 -1.60
N ILE A 266 -3.28 2.13 -0.66
CA ILE A 266 -4.73 1.91 -0.61
C ILE A 266 -5.48 3.24 -0.46
N LEU A 267 -5.03 4.12 0.44
CA LEU A 267 -5.61 5.46 0.62
C LEU A 267 -5.63 6.24 -0.69
N CYS A 268 -4.48 6.25 -1.38
CA CYS A 268 -4.36 6.93 -2.67
C CYS A 268 -5.25 6.33 -3.74
N TRP A 269 -5.33 5.00 -3.79
CA TRP A 269 -6.23 4.31 -4.70
C TRP A 269 -7.70 4.62 -4.44
N CYS A 270 -8.14 4.60 -3.18
CA CYS A 270 -9.51 4.94 -2.82
C CYS A 270 -9.85 6.38 -3.22
N GLY A 271 -8.90 7.32 -3.07
CA GLY A 271 -9.03 8.70 -3.56
C GLY A 271 -9.19 8.82 -5.08
N GLU A 272 -8.71 7.85 -5.86
CA GLU A 272 -8.77 7.88 -7.34
C GLU A 272 -10.13 7.45 -7.89
N TRP A 273 -10.98 6.76 -7.10
CA TRP A 273 -12.22 6.16 -7.59
C TRP A 273 -13.20 7.18 -8.18
N ILE A 274 -13.42 8.31 -7.49
CA ILE A 274 -14.37 9.33 -7.94
C ILE A 274 -13.90 10.01 -9.24
N GLU A 275 -12.60 10.25 -9.36
CA GLU A 275 -12.03 10.85 -10.56
C GLU A 275 -12.09 9.87 -11.74
N ASN A 276 -11.82 8.59 -11.50
CA ASN A 276 -11.94 7.55 -12.53
C ASN A 276 -13.41 7.37 -12.95
N TYR A 277 -14.36 7.50 -12.02
CA TYR A 277 -15.79 7.51 -12.33
C TYR A 277 -16.16 8.71 -13.21
N ASP A 278 -15.72 9.93 -12.90
CA ASP A 278 -16.06 11.11 -13.71
C ASP A 278 -15.47 11.01 -15.13
N ILE A 279 -14.25 10.46 -15.29
CA ILE A 279 -13.66 10.17 -16.61
C ILE A 279 -14.48 9.14 -17.37
N LEU A 280 -14.94 8.08 -16.69
CA LEU A 280 -15.77 7.05 -17.29
C LEU A 280 -17.11 7.62 -17.76
N HIS A 281 -17.75 8.44 -16.92
CA HIS A 281 -19.02 9.10 -17.23
C HIS A 281 -18.87 9.94 -18.50
N ASN A 282 -17.86 10.81 -18.56
CA ASN A 282 -17.63 11.67 -19.73
C ASN A 282 -17.38 10.86 -21.01
N LYS A 283 -16.59 9.78 -20.93
CA LYS A 283 -16.37 8.90 -22.09
C LYS A 283 -17.63 8.20 -22.60
N ILE A 284 -18.62 7.97 -21.73
CA ILE A 284 -19.89 7.35 -22.12
C ILE A 284 -20.81 8.41 -22.72
N THR A 285 -20.87 9.62 -22.15
CA THR A 285 -21.67 10.72 -22.70
C THR A 285 -21.14 11.21 -24.04
N ASP A 286 -19.82 11.32 -24.21
CA ASP A 286 -19.20 11.77 -25.47
C ASP A 286 -19.37 10.77 -26.63
N LYS A 287 -19.68 9.49 -26.33
CA LYS A 287 -20.02 8.47 -27.35
C LYS A 287 -21.49 8.49 -27.76
N LEU A 288 -22.33 9.21 -27.02
CA LEU A 288 -23.78 9.29 -27.27
C LEU A 288 -24.16 10.56 -28.09
N ILE A 289 -23.20 11.46 -28.32
CA ILE A 289 -23.29 12.64 -29.19
C ILE A 289 -22.60 12.32 -30.51
#